data_AF-A0A653DRX2-F1
#
_entry.id   AF-A0A653DRX2-F1
#
_cell.length_a   1.000
_cell.length_b   1.000
_cell.length_c   1.000
_cell.angle_alpha   90.00
_cell.angle_beta   90.00
_cell.angle_gamma   90.00
#
_symmetry.space_group_name_H-M   'P 1'
#
loop_
_entity.id
_entity.type
_entity.pdbx_description
1 polymer ?
#
loop_
_entity_poly.entity_id
_entity_poly.type
_entity_poly.pdbx_seq_one_letter_code
_entity_poly.pdbx_strand_id
1 'polypeptide(L)'
;METIVYKNESYYNTSADMFYTGSNDTFQQECRVLMRTPMIDEVTDEPINRPNTALFCTILTLGTFAIAYYLRMFRNSQFLGRSARRALGDFGVPIAIVIMVLLDYMVPETYTEKLNVPVGFSPSDTEKRGWFIPPTNVPIWIMFASCVPAMLVYILLFMETHIAELIISKPERKLKKGSGIHLDIVIICLINVICGFFGFPWLCAAAVRSIVHTSALTVMSRTHAPGEKPHLIEVKEQRLSALFVSIFIGLSVFMSPLLRLVPLAVVLGIFLYMGVASIDGIQFFDRTKLLFMPVKHHPQASYVRK
;
A
#
# COMPACT_ATOMS: atom_id res chain seq x y z
N MET A 1 -6.60 -10.12 -36.64
CA MET A 1 -7.66 -9.61 -37.52
C MET A 1 -8.94 -9.65 -36.72
N GLU A 2 -9.65 -8.52 -36.67
CA GLU A 2 -10.90 -8.23 -35.94
C GLU A 2 -10.82 -8.02 -34.41
N THR A 3 -10.65 -6.74 -34.08
CA THR A 3 -11.05 -6.05 -32.85
C THR A 3 -12.56 -6.10 -32.67
N ILE A 4 -13.03 -6.66 -31.55
CA ILE A 4 -14.41 -6.46 -31.08
C ILE A 4 -14.42 -5.18 -30.24
N VAL A 5 -14.77 -4.08 -30.90
CA VAL A 5 -15.19 -2.83 -30.26
C VAL A 5 -16.62 -3.04 -29.78
N TYR A 6 -16.83 -3.07 -28.47
CA TYR A 6 -18.18 -2.97 -27.92
C TYR A 6 -18.68 -1.54 -28.11
N LYS A 7 -19.41 -1.32 -29.21
CA LYS A 7 -20.29 -0.18 -29.39
C LYS A 7 -21.52 -0.41 -28.53
N ASN A 8 -21.67 0.32 -27.43
CA ASN A 8 -22.93 0.34 -26.69
C ASN A 8 -23.67 1.62 -27.08
N GLU A 9 -24.37 1.57 -28.20
CA GLU A 9 -25.40 2.53 -28.58
C GLU A 9 -26.68 2.18 -27.79
N SER A 10 -26.97 2.95 -26.75
CA SER A 10 -28.26 3.15 -26.06
C SER A 10 -27.90 4.08 -24.91
N TYR A 11 -28.14 5.39 -24.92
CA TYR A 11 -29.42 6.05 -24.74
C TYR A 11 -29.33 7.49 -25.25
N TYR A 12 -29.79 7.75 -26.47
CA TYR A 12 -30.22 9.08 -26.89
C TYR A 12 -31.65 8.93 -27.42
N ASN A 13 -32.62 9.03 -26.52
CA ASN A 13 -33.97 9.43 -26.91
C ASN A 13 -34.19 10.85 -26.37
N THR A 14 -33.91 11.80 -27.25
CA THR A 14 -34.51 13.13 -27.31
C THR A 14 -36.01 13.02 -27.09
N SER A 15 -36.53 13.53 -25.96
CA SER A 15 -37.88 14.11 -25.77
C SER A 15 -38.20 14.45 -24.29
N ALA A 16 -37.22 14.81 -23.45
CA ALA A 16 -37.48 15.19 -22.04
C ALA A 16 -36.68 16.41 -21.53
N ASP A 17 -35.98 17.13 -22.41
CA ASP A 17 -35.22 18.33 -22.05
C ASP A 17 -36.12 19.58 -22.11
N MET A 18 -36.96 19.77 -21.10
CA MET A 18 -37.51 21.11 -20.82
C MET A 18 -37.95 21.34 -19.36
N PHE A 19 -37.34 20.71 -18.34
CA PHE A 19 -37.66 21.13 -16.95
C PHE A 19 -36.64 20.84 -15.83
N TYR A 20 -35.38 20.50 -16.08
CA TYR A 20 -34.41 20.27 -14.99
C TYR A 20 -33.05 20.89 -15.27
N THR A 21 -33.01 22.22 -15.41
CA THR A 21 -31.76 22.98 -15.38
C THR A 21 -31.46 23.45 -13.96
N GLY A 22 -30.34 22.97 -13.39
CA GLY A 22 -29.64 23.64 -12.29
C GLY A 22 -29.55 22.85 -10.98
N SER A 23 -28.67 21.84 -10.90
CA SER A 23 -27.97 21.43 -9.65
C SER A 23 -27.06 20.20 -9.80
N ASN A 24 -27.16 19.42 -10.88
CA ASN A 24 -26.44 18.14 -11.00
C ASN A 24 -25.07 18.20 -11.71
N ASP A 25 -24.72 19.33 -12.34
CA ASP A 25 -23.52 19.41 -13.18
C ASP A 25 -22.23 19.39 -12.35
N THR A 26 -22.21 20.03 -11.17
CA THR A 26 -21.02 20.08 -10.30
C THR A 26 -20.67 18.72 -9.69
N PHE A 27 -21.67 17.94 -9.27
CA PHE A 27 -21.43 16.63 -8.63
C PHE A 27 -21.02 15.56 -9.65
N GLN A 28 -21.61 15.58 -10.84
CA GLN A 28 -21.16 14.70 -11.93
C GLN A 28 -19.77 15.08 -12.44
N GLN A 29 -19.42 16.37 -12.42
CA GLN A 29 -18.10 16.84 -12.84
C GLN A 29 -17.01 16.48 -11.84
N GLU A 30 -17.28 16.51 -10.53
CA GLU A 30 -16.34 16.01 -9.51
C GLU A 30 -16.15 14.48 -9.58
N CYS A 31 -17.22 13.69 -9.81
CA CYS A 31 -17.09 12.26 -10.07
C CYS A 31 -16.36 11.95 -11.39
N ARG A 32 -16.52 12.79 -12.42
CA ARG A 32 -15.80 12.69 -13.71
C ARG A 32 -14.31 12.97 -13.57
N VAL A 33 -13.92 13.85 -12.65
CA VAL A 33 -12.51 14.17 -12.36
C VAL A 33 -11.83 13.07 -11.53
N LEU A 34 -12.54 12.46 -10.57
CA LEU A 34 -12.00 11.37 -9.75
C LEU A 34 -11.85 10.04 -10.52
N MET A 35 -12.63 9.84 -11.59
CA MET A 35 -12.54 8.69 -12.49
C MET A 35 -11.95 9.03 -13.87
N ARG A 36 -11.22 10.15 -14.02
CA ARG A 36 -10.41 10.39 -15.23
C ARG A 36 -9.20 9.46 -15.20
N THR A 37 -9.42 8.20 -15.55
CA THR A 37 -8.35 7.40 -16.13
C THR A 37 -7.90 8.10 -17.42
N PRO A 38 -6.62 8.08 -17.78
CA PRO A 38 -6.05 8.71 -18.98
C PRO A 38 -6.45 7.97 -20.28
N MET A 39 -7.67 7.46 -20.30
CA MET A 39 -8.31 6.70 -21.36
C MET A 39 -9.11 7.60 -22.29
N ILE A 40 -9.21 8.92 -22.02
CA ILE A 40 -9.99 9.89 -22.80
C ILE A 40 -9.07 11.05 -23.19
N ASP A 41 -9.04 11.40 -24.47
CA ASP A 41 -8.27 12.54 -24.99
C ASP A 41 -8.86 13.86 -24.48
N GLU A 42 -8.04 14.71 -23.87
CA GLU A 42 -8.49 15.99 -23.28
C GLU A 42 -9.01 17.00 -24.32
N VAL A 43 -8.70 16.78 -25.60
CA VAL A 43 -9.06 17.67 -26.71
C VAL A 43 -10.30 17.20 -27.47
N THR A 44 -10.53 15.89 -27.56
CA THR A 44 -11.60 15.30 -28.38
C THR A 44 -12.67 14.58 -27.56
N ASP A 45 -12.47 14.39 -26.25
CA ASP A 45 -13.34 13.61 -25.35
C ASP A 45 -13.58 12.16 -25.87
N GLU A 46 -12.66 11.66 -26.74
CA GLU A 46 -12.72 10.33 -27.34
C GLU A 46 -11.82 9.33 -26.59
N PRO A 47 -12.19 8.04 -26.55
CA PRO A 47 -11.39 7.02 -25.89
C PRO A 47 -10.08 6.76 -26.63
N ILE A 48 -8.94 6.98 -25.97
CA ILE A 48 -7.61 6.69 -26.50
C ILE A 48 -7.37 5.19 -26.41
N ASN A 49 -7.35 4.51 -27.57
CA ASN A 49 -6.94 3.12 -27.61
C ASN A 49 -5.41 3.03 -27.39
N ARG A 50 -5.01 2.54 -26.21
CA ARG A 50 -3.61 2.22 -25.87
C ARG A 50 -3.42 0.70 -25.97
N PRO A 51 -3.11 0.14 -27.15
CA PRO A 51 -2.90 -1.28 -27.29
C PRO A 51 -1.70 -1.73 -26.44
N ASN A 52 -1.76 -2.97 -25.94
CA ASN A 52 -0.68 -3.65 -25.18
C ASN A 52 -0.33 -3.09 -23.79
N THR A 53 -0.85 -1.93 -23.38
CA THR A 53 -0.62 -1.35 -22.03
C THR A 53 -0.98 -2.33 -20.92
N ALA A 54 -2.14 -2.99 -20.99
CA ALA A 54 -2.57 -3.92 -19.95
C ALA A 54 -1.63 -5.14 -19.83
N LEU A 55 -1.19 -5.69 -20.95
CA LEU A 55 -0.26 -6.82 -20.98
C LEU A 55 1.11 -6.39 -20.43
N PHE A 56 1.59 -5.21 -20.82
CA PHE A 56 2.88 -4.72 -20.34
C PHE A 56 2.85 -4.41 -18.83
N CYS A 57 1.80 -3.76 -18.34
CA CYS A 57 1.59 -3.53 -16.90
C CYS A 57 1.54 -4.84 -16.10
N THR A 58 0.86 -5.87 -16.62
CA THR A 58 0.83 -7.19 -15.95
C THR A 58 2.19 -7.86 -15.93
N ILE A 59 3.00 -7.74 -17.00
CA ILE A 59 4.40 -8.20 -17.00
C ILE A 59 5.22 -7.45 -15.95
N LEU A 60 5.11 -6.12 -15.86
CA LEU A 60 5.82 -5.32 -14.87
C LEU A 60 5.42 -5.69 -13.43
N THR A 61 4.12 -5.87 -13.17
CA THR A 61 3.60 -6.25 -11.85
C THR A 61 4.07 -7.65 -11.44
N LEU A 62 3.85 -8.65 -12.29
CA LEU A 62 4.25 -10.04 -11.98
C LEU A 62 5.76 -10.20 -11.98
N GLY A 63 6.48 -9.50 -12.85
CA GLY A 63 7.94 -9.45 -12.89
C GLY A 63 8.52 -8.86 -11.61
N THR A 64 8.00 -7.72 -11.15
CA THR A 64 8.44 -7.11 -9.88
C THR A 64 8.21 -8.05 -8.71
N PHE A 65 7.02 -8.65 -8.63
CA PHE A 65 6.68 -9.64 -7.61
C PHE A 65 7.63 -10.84 -7.65
N ALA A 66 7.84 -11.43 -8.83
CA ALA A 66 8.69 -12.61 -9.01
C ALA A 66 10.13 -12.33 -8.61
N ILE A 67 10.74 -11.23 -9.10
CA ILE A 67 12.12 -10.87 -8.76
C ILE A 67 12.26 -10.65 -7.24
N ALA A 68 11.36 -9.88 -6.62
CA ALA A 68 11.40 -9.63 -5.18
C ALA A 68 11.23 -10.93 -4.36
N TYR A 69 10.29 -11.79 -4.75
CA TYR A 69 10.02 -13.06 -4.09
C TYR A 69 11.18 -14.04 -4.22
N TYR A 70 11.73 -14.20 -5.43
CA TYR A 70 12.86 -15.10 -5.68
C TYR A 70 14.16 -14.60 -5.07
N LEU A 71 14.43 -13.28 -5.03
CA LEU A 71 15.59 -12.73 -4.31
C LEU A 71 15.48 -12.99 -2.79
N ARG A 72 14.28 -12.89 -2.22
CA ARG A 72 14.04 -13.30 -0.82
C ARG A 72 14.31 -14.79 -0.61
N MET A 73 13.86 -15.66 -1.52
CA MET A 73 14.14 -17.10 -1.44
C MET A 73 15.65 -17.40 -1.62
N PHE A 74 16.29 -16.66 -2.52
CA PHE A 74 17.71 -16.75 -2.81
C PHE A 74 18.57 -16.50 -1.58
N ARG A 75 18.11 -15.64 -0.66
CA ARG A 75 18.73 -15.43 0.66
C ARG A 75 18.98 -16.72 1.43
N ASN A 76 18.22 -17.78 1.20
CA ASN A 76 18.34 -19.08 1.87
C ASN A 76 18.91 -20.19 0.97
N SER A 77 19.21 -19.88 -0.29
CA SER A 77 19.76 -20.84 -1.26
C SER A 77 21.21 -21.24 -0.99
N GLN A 78 21.67 -22.36 -1.54
CA GLN A 78 23.07 -22.80 -1.41
C GLN A 78 24.00 -22.14 -2.44
N PHE A 79 23.45 -21.36 -3.38
CA PHE A 79 24.22 -20.66 -4.40
C PHE A 79 24.82 -19.33 -3.88
N LEU A 80 26.01 -18.99 -4.39
CA LEU A 80 26.85 -17.82 -4.04
C LEU A 80 27.43 -17.80 -2.62
N GLY A 81 28.48 -16.97 -2.45
CA GLY A 81 29.11 -16.72 -1.16
C GLY A 81 28.13 -16.13 -0.15
N ARG A 82 28.30 -16.50 1.13
CA ARG A 82 27.40 -16.15 2.24
C ARG A 82 27.07 -14.65 2.34
N SER A 83 28.06 -13.79 2.13
CA SER A 83 27.89 -12.34 2.22
C SER A 83 27.01 -11.80 1.07
N ALA A 84 27.37 -12.15 -0.18
CA ALA A 84 26.67 -11.69 -1.37
C ALA A 84 25.20 -12.13 -1.39
N ARG A 85 24.92 -13.40 -1.08
CA ARG A 85 23.56 -13.95 -1.04
C ARG A 85 22.66 -13.25 -0.01
N ARG A 86 23.22 -12.84 1.14
CA ARG A 86 22.48 -12.07 2.16
C ARG A 86 22.19 -10.65 1.68
N ALA A 87 23.20 -9.96 1.15
CA ALA A 87 23.01 -8.63 0.60
C ALA A 87 21.94 -8.62 -0.50
N LEU A 88 21.99 -9.57 -1.46
CA LEU A 88 20.98 -9.69 -2.51
C LEU A 88 19.58 -10.02 -1.99
N GLY A 89 19.49 -10.82 -0.91
CA GLY A 89 18.23 -11.15 -0.28
C GLY A 89 17.59 -9.98 0.47
N ASP A 90 18.40 -9.18 1.16
CA ASP A 90 17.92 -8.05 1.97
C ASP A 90 17.63 -6.80 1.10
N PHE A 91 18.37 -6.60 0.00
CA PHE A 91 18.09 -5.56 -1.00
C PHE A 91 17.14 -6.03 -2.13
N GLY A 92 16.50 -7.19 -1.99
CA GLY A 92 15.71 -7.80 -3.06
C GLY A 92 14.57 -6.91 -3.57
N VAL A 93 13.85 -6.23 -2.68
CA VAL A 93 12.75 -5.32 -3.07
C VAL A 93 13.28 -4.09 -3.82
N PRO A 94 14.26 -3.31 -3.29
CA PRO A 94 14.87 -2.21 -4.05
C PRO A 94 15.44 -2.64 -5.42
N ILE A 95 16.12 -3.78 -5.49
CA ILE A 95 16.69 -4.31 -6.74
C ILE A 95 15.58 -4.60 -7.77
N ALA A 96 14.48 -5.22 -7.33
CA ALA A 96 13.33 -5.50 -8.20
C ALA A 96 12.71 -4.21 -8.78
N ILE A 97 12.60 -3.15 -7.97
CA ILE A 97 12.11 -1.83 -8.43
C ILE A 97 13.02 -1.29 -9.52
N VAL A 98 14.34 -1.23 -9.27
CA VAL A 98 15.29 -0.66 -10.23
C VAL A 98 15.29 -1.42 -11.56
N ILE A 99 15.28 -2.76 -11.51
CA ILE A 99 15.25 -3.59 -12.73
C ILE A 99 13.97 -3.33 -13.54
N MET A 100 12.81 -3.30 -12.89
CA MET A 100 11.53 -3.16 -13.59
C MET A 100 11.27 -1.73 -14.08
N VAL A 101 11.73 -0.72 -13.35
CA VAL A 101 11.74 0.68 -13.83
C VAL A 101 12.67 0.84 -15.03
N LEU A 102 13.83 0.16 -15.04
CA LEU A 102 14.73 0.19 -16.19
C LEU A 102 14.09 -0.49 -17.41
N LEU A 103 13.47 -1.66 -17.23
CA LEU A 103 12.76 -2.34 -18.31
C LEU A 103 11.66 -1.48 -18.92
N ASP A 104 10.89 -0.80 -18.09
CA ASP A 104 9.89 0.16 -18.52
C ASP A 104 10.50 1.36 -19.27
N TYR A 105 11.65 1.87 -18.84
CA TYR A 105 12.39 2.91 -19.57
C TYR A 105 12.92 2.43 -20.93
N MET A 106 13.24 1.15 -21.09
CA MET A 106 13.71 0.55 -22.36
C MET A 106 12.59 0.31 -23.38
N VAL A 107 11.31 0.34 -22.96
CA VAL A 107 10.15 0.12 -23.84
C VAL A 107 9.26 1.38 -23.86
N PRO A 108 9.71 2.47 -24.50
CA PRO A 108 8.99 3.75 -24.49
C PRO A 108 7.71 3.74 -25.34
N GLU A 109 7.52 2.73 -26.20
CA GLU A 109 6.38 2.66 -27.11
C GLU A 109 5.06 2.32 -26.40
N THR A 110 5.13 1.66 -25.24
CA THR A 110 3.95 1.27 -24.48
C THR A 110 3.66 2.26 -23.36
N TYR A 111 2.43 2.77 -23.32
CA TYR A 111 1.99 3.62 -22.23
C TYR A 111 1.90 2.83 -20.92
N THR A 112 2.39 3.43 -19.82
CA THR A 112 2.19 2.94 -18.45
C THR A 112 1.88 4.13 -17.55
N GLU A 113 0.95 3.96 -16.63
CA GLU A 113 0.67 4.95 -15.61
C GLU A 113 1.85 5.08 -14.64
N LYS A 114 2.35 6.31 -14.43
CA LYS A 114 3.46 6.62 -13.52
C LYS A 114 2.94 7.26 -12.23
N LEU A 115 3.78 7.29 -11.20
CA LEU A 115 3.41 7.91 -9.93
C LEU A 115 3.17 9.43 -10.10
N ASN A 116 1.94 9.87 -9.81
CA ASN A 116 1.58 11.28 -9.85
C ASN A 116 1.97 11.96 -8.53
N VAL A 117 3.10 12.66 -8.53
CA VAL A 117 3.59 13.43 -7.37
C VAL A 117 3.57 14.93 -7.73
N PRO A 118 2.98 15.82 -6.91
CA PRO A 118 3.01 17.25 -7.15
C PRO A 118 4.44 17.81 -7.06
N VAL A 119 4.72 18.89 -7.79
CA VAL A 119 6.05 19.54 -7.79
C VAL A 119 6.32 20.37 -6.54
N GLY A 120 5.26 20.71 -5.79
CA GLY A 120 5.33 21.56 -4.61
C GLY A 120 4.19 21.27 -3.64
N PHE A 121 4.26 21.90 -2.48
CA PHE A 121 3.20 21.83 -1.47
C PHE A 121 2.16 22.91 -1.73
N SER A 122 0.93 22.50 -2.02
CA SER A 122 -0.24 23.37 -2.11
C SER A 122 -1.38 22.81 -1.26
N PRO A 123 -2.24 23.66 -0.69
CA PRO A 123 -3.52 23.20 -0.16
C PRO A 123 -4.34 22.50 -1.24
N SER A 124 -5.23 21.59 -0.85
CA SER A 124 -6.04 20.79 -1.79
C SER A 124 -6.85 21.65 -2.76
N ASP A 125 -7.32 22.83 -2.31
CA ASP A 125 -8.00 23.82 -3.13
C ASP A 125 -7.52 25.20 -2.69
N THR A 126 -6.62 25.80 -3.48
CA THR A 126 -5.96 27.07 -3.14
C THR A 126 -6.93 28.25 -3.16
N GLU A 127 -8.03 28.14 -3.92
CA GLU A 127 -9.03 29.20 -4.06
C GLU A 127 -10.06 29.15 -2.93
N LYS A 128 -10.46 27.95 -2.51
CA LYS A 128 -11.50 27.79 -1.48
C LYS A 128 -10.96 27.74 -0.05
N ARG A 129 -9.69 27.39 0.15
CA ARG A 129 -9.19 27.06 1.50
C ARG A 129 -7.68 27.30 1.70
N GLY A 130 -7.34 27.90 2.85
CA GLY A 130 -5.96 27.99 3.35
C GLY A 130 -5.49 26.77 4.16
N TRP A 131 -4.25 26.80 4.64
CA TRP A 131 -3.68 25.68 5.42
C TRP A 131 -4.45 25.38 6.71
N PHE A 132 -4.87 26.43 7.42
CA PHE A 132 -5.65 26.30 8.65
C PHE A 132 -7.15 26.43 8.38
N ILE A 133 -7.96 25.52 8.92
CA ILE A 133 -9.43 25.58 8.82
C ILE A 133 -9.98 26.27 10.07
N PRO A 134 -10.61 27.45 9.95
CA PRO A 134 -11.29 28.07 11.07
C PRO A 134 -12.57 27.28 11.41
N PRO A 135 -12.80 26.92 12.68
CA PRO A 135 -14.00 26.18 13.10
C PRO A 135 -15.28 27.03 13.12
N THR A 136 -15.18 28.33 12.83
CA THR A 136 -16.27 29.31 12.99
C THR A 136 -17.19 29.43 11.79
N ASN A 137 -16.81 28.89 10.62
CA ASN A 137 -17.52 29.11 9.36
C ASN A 137 -18.64 28.08 9.09
N VAL A 138 -19.09 27.38 10.14
CA VAL A 138 -20.13 26.33 10.08
C VAL A 138 -21.24 26.59 11.09
N PRO A 139 -22.51 26.25 10.77
CA PRO A 139 -23.61 26.42 11.71
C PRO A 139 -23.43 25.54 12.95
N ILE A 140 -23.81 26.07 14.11
CA ILE A 140 -23.55 25.48 15.43
C ILE A 140 -24.07 24.05 15.56
N TRP A 141 -25.21 23.73 14.94
CA TRP A 141 -25.78 22.38 14.99
C TRP A 141 -24.84 21.32 14.37
N ILE A 142 -24.07 21.67 13.32
CA ILE A 142 -23.13 20.75 12.67
C ILE A 142 -21.97 20.43 13.61
N MET A 143 -21.52 21.39 14.42
CA MET A 143 -20.46 21.15 15.41
C MET A 143 -20.88 20.06 16.40
N PHE A 144 -22.11 20.11 16.90
CA PHE A 144 -22.62 19.05 17.79
C PHE A 144 -22.92 17.74 17.05
N ALA A 145 -23.48 17.81 15.84
CA ALA A 145 -23.76 16.64 15.03
C ALA A 145 -22.48 15.87 14.63
N SER A 146 -21.34 16.58 14.48
CA SER A 146 -20.05 15.97 14.15
C SER A 146 -19.51 15.01 15.22
N CYS A 147 -20.05 15.03 16.44
CA CYS A 147 -19.70 14.08 17.50
C CYS A 147 -20.00 12.63 17.10
N VAL A 148 -21.10 12.39 16.39
CA VAL A 148 -21.51 11.04 15.94
C VAL A 148 -20.50 10.42 14.96
N PRO A 149 -20.16 11.06 13.81
CA PRO A 149 -19.13 10.53 12.93
C PRO A 149 -17.73 10.52 13.57
N ALA A 150 -17.41 11.46 14.46
CA ALA A 150 -16.15 11.45 15.19
C ALA A 150 -16.02 10.21 16.10
N MET A 151 -17.10 9.81 16.77
CA MET A 151 -17.13 8.58 17.57
C MET A 151 -16.94 7.33 16.70
N LEU A 152 -17.56 7.29 15.51
CA LEU A 152 -17.39 6.18 14.56
C LEU A 152 -15.94 6.07 14.08
N VAL A 153 -15.33 7.20 13.68
CA VAL A 153 -13.93 7.27 13.26
C VAL A 153 -13.00 6.86 14.40
N TYR A 154 -13.27 7.30 15.64
CA TYR A 154 -12.51 6.89 16.81
C TYR A 154 -12.54 5.37 17.01
N ILE A 155 -13.72 4.74 16.91
CA ILE A 155 -13.84 3.28 17.04
C ILE A 155 -13.03 2.57 15.95
N LEU A 156 -13.08 3.06 14.70
CA LEU A 156 -12.30 2.49 13.59
C LEU A 156 -10.79 2.61 13.85
N LEU A 157 -10.32 3.80 14.23
CA LEU A 157 -8.92 4.05 14.56
C LEU A 157 -8.45 3.18 15.74
N PHE A 158 -9.25 3.09 16.80
CA PHE A 158 -8.97 2.27 17.98
C PHE A 158 -8.84 0.78 17.63
N MET A 159 -9.77 0.24 16.83
CA MET A 159 -9.73 -1.15 16.41
C MET A 159 -8.52 -1.43 15.52
N GLU A 160 -8.23 -0.56 14.56
CA GLU A 160 -7.11 -0.74 13.65
C GLU A 160 -5.75 -0.67 14.37
N THR A 161 -5.57 0.30 15.28
CA THR A 161 -4.32 0.44 16.05
C THR A 161 -4.11 -0.73 17.00
N HIS A 162 -5.14 -1.15 17.73
CA HIS A 162 -5.03 -2.27 18.67
C HIS A 162 -4.80 -3.60 17.97
N ILE A 163 -5.50 -3.88 16.86
CA ILE A 163 -5.27 -5.10 16.09
C ILE A 163 -3.85 -5.11 15.51
N ALA A 164 -3.39 -3.99 14.94
CA ALA A 164 -2.04 -3.88 14.41
C ALA A 164 -0.99 -4.14 15.49
N GLU A 165 -1.11 -3.51 16.66
CA GLU A 165 -0.15 -3.66 17.74
C GLU A 165 -0.15 -5.06 18.36
N LEU A 166 -1.32 -5.67 18.58
CA LEU A 166 -1.43 -7.05 19.05
C LEU A 166 -0.83 -8.06 18.05
N ILE A 167 -0.98 -7.80 16.75
CA ILE A 167 -0.34 -8.62 15.72
C ILE A 167 1.18 -8.47 15.79
N ILE A 168 1.70 -7.26 16.02
CA ILE A 168 3.15 -6.98 16.08
C ILE A 168 3.78 -7.60 17.32
N SER A 169 3.15 -7.39 18.48
CA SER A 169 3.61 -7.74 19.83
C SER A 169 3.38 -9.20 20.23
N LYS A 170 3.05 -10.07 19.28
CA LYS A 170 2.92 -11.51 19.53
C LYS A 170 4.17 -12.07 20.22
N PRO A 171 4.01 -12.94 21.25
CA PRO A 171 5.14 -13.51 21.98
C PRO A 171 6.08 -14.33 21.08
N GLU A 172 5.55 -14.87 19.98
CA GLU A 172 6.31 -15.57 18.93
C GLU A 172 7.43 -14.70 18.33
N ARG A 173 7.31 -13.36 18.36
CA ARG A 173 8.30 -12.43 17.82
C ARG A 173 9.48 -12.12 18.74
N LYS A 174 9.47 -12.57 20.00
CA LYS A 174 10.56 -12.37 20.97
C LYS A 174 11.03 -10.90 21.06
N LEU A 175 10.09 -9.95 21.07
CA LEU A 175 10.37 -8.53 21.30
C LEU A 175 10.91 -8.32 22.72
N LYS A 176 11.87 -7.40 22.88
CA LYS A 176 12.59 -7.17 24.16
C LYS A 176 12.05 -5.95 24.89
N LYS A 177 11.64 -4.92 24.17
CA LYS A 177 11.02 -3.72 24.74
C LYS A 177 9.51 -3.93 24.70
N GLY A 178 8.86 -3.82 25.87
CA GLY A 178 7.41 -4.04 26.00
C GLY A 178 6.56 -3.15 25.06
N SER A 179 5.29 -3.52 24.88
CA SER A 179 4.34 -2.80 24.03
C SER A 179 3.81 -1.53 24.71
N GLY A 180 3.51 -0.50 23.92
CA GLY A 180 3.12 0.84 24.37
C GLY A 180 1.65 1.18 24.14
N ILE A 181 0.74 0.20 24.25
CA ILE A 181 -0.64 0.27 23.74
C ILE A 181 -1.39 1.54 24.12
N HIS A 182 -1.34 1.94 25.40
CA HIS A 182 -2.04 3.13 25.88
C HIS A 182 -1.41 4.44 25.39
N LEU A 183 -0.09 4.47 25.20
CA LEU A 183 0.59 5.66 24.71
C LEU A 183 0.34 5.85 23.21
N ASP A 184 0.31 4.75 22.45
CA ASP A 184 0.13 4.78 21.00
C ASP A 184 -1.26 5.33 20.62
N ILE A 185 -2.32 4.97 21.36
CA ILE A 185 -3.66 5.53 21.15
C ILE A 185 -3.75 7.03 21.51
N VAL A 186 -3.03 7.49 22.55
CA VAL A 186 -3.02 8.92 22.91
C VAL A 186 -2.29 9.73 21.83
N ILE A 187 -1.17 9.22 21.33
CA ILE A 187 -0.38 9.89 20.28
C ILE A 187 -1.16 9.97 18.97
N ILE A 188 -1.81 8.88 18.52
CA ILE A 188 -2.58 8.90 17.27
C ILE A 188 -3.77 9.84 17.34
N CYS A 189 -4.45 9.93 18.50
CA CYS A 189 -5.53 10.89 18.72
C CYS A 189 -5.01 12.34 18.67
N LEU A 190 -3.90 12.64 19.32
CA LEU A 190 -3.29 13.98 19.29
C LEU A 190 -2.90 14.39 17.87
N ILE A 191 -2.29 13.48 17.10
CA ILE A 191 -1.91 13.72 15.70
C ILE A 191 -3.16 13.97 14.85
N ASN A 192 -4.24 13.20 15.05
CA ASN A 192 -5.48 13.38 14.29
C ASN A 192 -6.19 14.70 14.62
N VAL A 193 -6.12 15.17 15.87
CA VAL A 193 -6.61 16.52 16.23
C VAL A 193 -5.85 17.59 15.46
N ILE A 194 -4.51 17.48 15.38
CA ILE A 194 -3.68 18.39 14.58
C ILE A 194 -4.08 18.28 13.08
N CYS A 195 -4.23 17.06 12.56
CA CYS A 195 -4.68 16.86 11.17
C CYS A 195 -6.04 17.49 10.90
N GLY A 196 -6.97 17.49 11.87
CA GLY A 196 -8.27 18.15 11.77
C GLY A 196 -8.16 19.66 11.57
N PHE A 197 -7.31 20.35 12.36
CA PHE A 197 -7.11 21.80 12.23
C PHE A 197 -6.45 22.21 10.91
N PHE A 198 -5.49 21.41 10.44
CA PHE A 198 -4.82 21.63 9.15
C PHE A 198 -5.52 20.92 7.98
N GLY A 199 -6.68 20.30 8.23
CA GLY A 199 -7.46 19.49 7.30
C GLY A 199 -6.65 18.54 6.43
N PHE A 200 -5.68 17.89 7.05
CA PHE A 200 -4.98 16.73 6.52
C PHE A 200 -5.87 15.49 6.69
N PRO A 201 -5.69 14.45 5.86
CA PRO A 201 -6.37 13.17 6.08
C PRO A 201 -5.99 12.61 7.44
N TRP A 202 -6.91 11.89 8.08
CA TRP A 202 -6.61 11.19 9.31
C TRP A 202 -5.56 10.10 9.09
N LEU A 203 -4.83 9.80 10.14
CA LEU A 203 -3.77 8.80 10.15
C LEU A 203 -4.19 7.62 11.03
N CYS A 204 -3.95 6.40 10.52
CA CYS A 204 -4.15 5.14 11.22
C CYS A 204 -2.89 4.27 11.16
N ALA A 205 -2.81 3.28 12.05
CA ALA A 205 -1.70 2.34 12.06
C ALA A 205 -1.87 1.28 10.95
N ALA A 206 -0.97 1.28 9.97
CA ALA A 206 -1.03 0.34 8.85
C ALA A 206 -0.45 -1.05 9.24
N ALA A 207 -1.33 -2.01 9.54
CA ALA A 207 -0.94 -3.35 10.02
C ALA A 207 0.05 -4.08 9.08
N VAL A 208 -0.25 -4.17 7.78
CA VAL A 208 0.60 -4.88 6.81
C VAL A 208 1.98 -4.20 6.68
N ARG A 209 2.01 -2.88 6.62
CA ARG A 209 3.25 -2.09 6.53
C ARG A 209 4.12 -2.34 7.77
N SER A 210 3.52 -2.32 8.96
CA SER A 210 4.24 -2.56 10.21
C SER A 210 4.78 -3.99 10.30
N ILE A 211 4.00 -5.01 9.88
CA ILE A 211 4.47 -6.40 9.84
C ILE A 211 5.67 -6.57 8.90
N VAL A 212 5.61 -5.99 7.69
CA VAL A 212 6.72 -6.04 6.73
C VAL A 212 7.94 -5.30 7.27
N HIS A 213 7.74 -4.15 7.93
CA HIS A 213 8.83 -3.42 8.58
C HIS A 213 9.51 -4.25 9.68
N THR A 214 8.73 -4.84 10.58
CA THR A 214 9.25 -5.74 11.63
C THR A 214 9.92 -6.97 11.01
N SER A 215 9.37 -7.53 9.93
CA SER A 215 9.95 -8.68 9.21
C SER A 215 11.30 -8.34 8.57
N ALA A 216 11.48 -7.12 8.06
CA ALA A 216 12.78 -6.66 7.55
C ALA A 216 13.85 -6.51 8.65
N LEU A 217 13.44 -6.32 9.91
CA LEU A 217 14.30 -6.21 11.09
C LEU A 217 14.48 -7.54 11.85
N THR A 218 13.85 -8.60 11.35
CA THR A 218 13.82 -9.92 11.98
C THR A 218 15.07 -10.71 11.61
N VAL A 219 15.82 -11.16 12.63
CA VAL A 219 17.01 -12.01 12.44
C VAL A 219 16.65 -13.46 12.69
N MET A 220 16.67 -14.25 11.62
CA MET A 220 16.46 -15.69 11.66
C MET A 220 17.76 -16.43 12.02
N SER A 221 17.65 -17.59 12.66
CA SER A 221 18.81 -18.32 13.17
C SER A 221 19.72 -18.91 12.07
N ARG A 222 21.01 -18.98 12.41
CA ARG A 222 22.13 -19.18 11.49
C ARG A 222 22.60 -20.64 11.41
N THR A 223 22.27 -21.44 12.41
CA THR A 223 22.74 -22.82 12.60
C THR A 223 21.55 -23.67 12.99
N HIS A 224 20.97 -24.30 11.97
CA HIS A 224 19.92 -25.29 12.10
C HIS A 224 20.43 -26.62 11.56
N ALA A 225 20.00 -27.71 12.16
CA ALA A 225 20.21 -29.02 11.55
C ALA A 225 19.55 -29.04 10.15
N PRO A 226 20.15 -29.71 9.15
CA PRO A 226 19.53 -29.86 7.83
C PRO A 226 18.10 -30.42 7.98
N GLY A 227 17.09 -29.66 7.58
CA GLY A 227 15.67 -30.03 7.66
C GLY A 227 14.85 -29.31 8.74
N GLU A 228 15.48 -28.56 9.66
CA GLU A 228 14.74 -27.73 10.61
C GLU A 228 14.47 -26.32 10.03
N LYS A 229 13.24 -25.83 10.19
CA LYS A 229 12.90 -24.46 9.73
C LYS A 229 13.69 -23.43 10.54
N PRO A 230 14.15 -22.34 9.89
CA PRO A 230 14.88 -21.32 10.61
C PRO A 230 13.98 -20.72 11.71
N HIS A 231 14.45 -20.74 12.95
CA HIS A 231 13.72 -20.14 14.09
C HIS A 231 14.11 -18.68 14.25
N LEU A 232 13.17 -17.88 14.76
CA LEU A 232 13.42 -16.49 15.09
C LEU A 232 14.34 -16.36 16.31
N ILE A 233 15.48 -15.67 16.15
CA ILE A 233 16.38 -15.31 17.27
C ILE A 233 15.84 -14.06 17.95
N GLU A 234 15.83 -12.95 17.22
CA GLU A 234 15.47 -11.64 17.74
C GLU A 234 15.04 -10.70 16.62
N VAL A 235 14.30 -9.66 17.00
CA VAL A 235 13.97 -8.53 16.13
C VAL A 235 14.80 -7.33 16.57
N LYS A 236 15.43 -6.64 15.61
CA LYS A 236 16.19 -5.42 15.89
C LYS A 236 15.23 -4.23 16.07
N GLU A 237 14.94 -3.88 17.31
CA GLU A 237 14.07 -2.75 17.67
C GLU A 237 14.81 -1.41 17.56
N GLN A 238 14.62 -0.71 16.45
CA GLN A 238 15.23 0.58 16.16
C GLN A 238 14.19 1.67 15.86
N ARG A 239 14.48 2.90 16.29
CA ARG A 239 13.66 4.10 15.98
C ARG A 239 14.06 4.76 14.67
N LEU A 240 15.31 4.53 14.24
CA LEU A 240 15.94 5.28 13.17
C LEU A 240 15.37 4.94 11.78
N SER A 241 15.00 3.69 11.51
CA SER A 241 14.39 3.33 10.22
C SER A 241 13.04 4.00 10.00
N ALA A 242 12.19 4.02 11.03
CA ALA A 242 10.90 4.70 10.95
C ALA A 242 11.08 6.21 10.75
N LEU A 243 12.02 6.82 11.48
CA LEU A 243 12.37 8.24 11.33
C LEU A 243 12.86 8.55 9.91
N PHE A 244 13.78 7.75 9.35
CA PHE A 244 14.25 7.96 7.97
C PHE A 244 13.12 7.82 6.95
N VAL A 245 12.25 6.82 7.09
CA VAL A 245 11.09 6.66 6.19
C VAL A 245 10.20 7.91 6.24
N SER A 246 9.90 8.42 7.42
CA SER A 246 9.09 9.65 7.58
C SER A 246 9.78 10.88 6.96
N ILE A 247 11.09 11.03 7.16
CA ILE A 247 11.87 12.12 6.54
C ILE A 247 11.86 11.99 5.01
N PHE A 248 12.09 10.80 4.46
CA PHE A 248 12.08 10.58 3.01
C PHE A 248 10.69 10.79 2.38
N ILE A 249 9.61 10.47 3.10
CA ILE A 249 8.25 10.82 2.66
C ILE A 249 8.08 12.34 2.65
N GLY A 250 8.55 13.06 3.66
CA GLY A 250 8.52 14.53 3.67
C GLY A 250 9.37 15.16 2.56
N LEU A 251 10.54 14.61 2.28
CA LEU A 251 11.43 15.06 1.20
C LEU A 251 11.01 14.59 -0.20
N SER A 252 9.99 13.73 -0.32
CA SER A 252 9.57 13.14 -1.59
C SER A 252 9.15 14.18 -2.63
N VAL A 253 8.60 15.32 -2.20
CA VAL A 253 8.20 16.42 -3.09
C VAL A 253 9.41 17.03 -3.82
N PHE A 254 10.56 17.16 -3.16
CA PHE A 254 11.81 17.61 -3.79
C PHE A 254 12.37 16.59 -4.77
N MET A 255 12.05 15.30 -4.56
CA MET A 255 12.45 14.18 -5.41
C MET A 255 11.36 13.81 -6.44
N SER A 256 10.36 14.69 -6.64
CA SER A 256 9.26 14.49 -7.60
C SER A 256 9.69 14.09 -9.02
N PRO A 257 10.74 14.65 -9.65
CA PRO A 257 11.12 14.22 -10.99
C PRO A 257 11.56 12.75 -11.01
N LEU A 258 12.30 12.29 -9.99
CA LEU A 258 12.76 10.91 -9.94
C LEU A 258 11.62 9.93 -9.63
N LEU A 259 10.68 10.32 -8.77
CA LEU A 259 9.52 9.49 -8.41
C LEU A 259 8.53 9.31 -9.56
N ARG A 260 8.40 10.30 -10.44
CA ARG A 260 7.57 10.21 -11.66
C ARG A 260 8.09 9.23 -12.71
N LEU A 261 9.33 8.73 -12.59
CA LEU A 261 9.80 7.64 -13.46
C LEU A 261 9.20 6.29 -13.07
N VAL A 262 8.76 6.13 -11.82
CA VAL A 262 8.32 4.83 -11.31
C VAL A 262 6.91 4.51 -11.82
N PRO A 263 6.71 3.40 -12.57
CA PRO A 263 5.38 2.98 -13.01
C PRO A 263 4.55 2.47 -11.83
N LEU A 264 3.27 2.80 -11.83
CA LEU A 264 2.30 2.31 -10.83
C LEU A 264 2.25 0.77 -10.82
N ALA A 265 2.37 0.14 -12.00
CA ALA A 265 2.42 -1.32 -12.14
C ALA A 265 3.53 -1.99 -11.31
N VAL A 266 4.70 -1.36 -11.21
CA VAL A 266 5.82 -1.85 -10.38
C VAL A 266 5.45 -1.78 -8.90
N VAL A 267 4.87 -0.65 -8.47
CA VAL A 267 4.42 -0.46 -7.08
C VAL A 267 3.35 -1.49 -6.70
N LEU A 268 2.41 -1.80 -7.59
CA LEU A 268 1.43 -2.87 -7.41
C LEU A 268 2.08 -4.24 -7.22
N GLY A 269 3.17 -4.54 -7.94
CA GLY A 269 3.94 -5.77 -7.75
C GLY A 269 4.58 -5.87 -6.36
N ILE A 270 5.08 -4.75 -5.83
CA ILE A 270 5.60 -4.67 -4.45
C ILE A 270 4.47 -4.86 -3.44
N PHE A 271 3.29 -4.26 -3.67
CA PHE A 271 2.12 -4.46 -2.81
C PHE A 271 1.71 -5.93 -2.77
N LEU A 272 1.70 -6.61 -3.92
CA LEU A 272 1.45 -8.05 -3.99
C LEU A 272 2.51 -8.85 -3.19
N TYR A 273 3.79 -8.50 -3.34
CA TYR A 273 4.87 -9.11 -2.55
C TYR A 273 4.67 -8.92 -1.05
N MET A 274 4.34 -7.70 -0.61
CA MET A 274 4.08 -7.39 0.80
C MET A 274 2.87 -8.15 1.33
N GLY A 275 1.82 -8.29 0.52
CA GLY A 275 0.65 -9.12 0.84
C GLY A 275 1.03 -10.57 1.11
N VAL A 276 1.72 -11.22 0.17
CA VAL A 276 2.19 -12.60 0.32
C VAL A 276 3.16 -12.76 1.50
N ALA A 277 4.09 -11.81 1.67
CA ALA A 277 5.05 -11.79 2.76
C ALA A 277 4.39 -11.67 4.15
N SER A 278 3.28 -10.94 4.24
CA SER A 278 2.55 -10.71 5.50
C SER A 278 1.74 -11.93 5.98
N ILE A 279 1.44 -12.86 5.06
CA ILE A 279 0.74 -14.11 5.37
C ILE A 279 1.65 -15.09 6.13
N ASP A 280 2.97 -14.97 5.96
CA ASP A 280 3.96 -15.83 6.60
C ASP A 280 3.95 -15.62 8.14
N GLY A 281 3.72 -16.70 8.89
CA GLY A 281 3.56 -16.66 10.35
C GLY A 281 2.12 -16.46 10.86
N ILE A 282 1.11 -16.47 9.99
CA ILE A 282 -0.30 -16.52 10.41
C ILE A 282 -0.75 -17.97 10.58
N GLN A 283 -1.04 -18.37 11.83
CA GLN A 283 -1.48 -19.74 12.16
C GLN A 283 -2.72 -20.19 11.37
N PHE A 284 -3.66 -19.27 11.08
CA PHE A 284 -4.83 -19.58 10.26
C PHE A 284 -4.46 -20.06 8.85
N PHE A 285 -3.52 -19.38 8.19
CA PHE A 285 -3.05 -19.78 6.87
C PHE A 285 -2.24 -21.07 6.92
N ASP A 286 -1.42 -21.26 7.96
CA ASP A 286 -0.69 -22.52 8.13
C ASP A 286 -1.64 -23.72 8.32
N ARG A 287 -2.70 -23.56 9.12
CA ARG A 287 -3.73 -24.59 9.29
C ARG A 287 -4.56 -24.81 8.03
N THR A 288 -4.87 -23.75 7.29
CA THR A 288 -5.57 -23.86 6.00
C THR A 288 -4.72 -24.64 4.99
N LYS A 289 -3.40 -24.45 4.96
CA LYS A 289 -2.48 -25.26 4.15
C LYS A 289 -2.49 -26.74 4.55
N LEU A 290 -2.65 -27.05 5.85
CA LEU A 290 -2.71 -28.44 6.32
C LEU A 290 -3.94 -29.20 5.81
N LEU A 291 -5.05 -28.50 5.52
CA LEU A 291 -6.25 -29.12 4.93
C LEU A 291 -5.95 -29.70 3.55
N PHE A 292 -5.08 -29.06 2.78
CA PHE A 292 -4.68 -29.49 1.44
C PHE A 292 -3.44 -30.40 1.44
N MET A 293 -2.88 -30.71 2.61
CA MET A 293 -1.68 -31.53 2.75
C MET A 293 -2.05 -32.93 3.25
N PRO A 294 -1.59 -34.01 2.59
CA PRO A 294 -1.81 -35.36 3.10
C PRO A 294 -1.10 -35.56 4.44
N VAL A 295 -1.72 -36.32 5.34
CA VAL A 295 -1.31 -36.52 6.75
C VAL A 295 0.17 -36.91 6.90
N LYS A 296 0.73 -37.65 5.94
CA LYS A 296 2.14 -38.06 5.92
C LYS A 296 3.14 -36.89 5.93
N HIS A 297 2.78 -35.75 5.36
CA HIS A 297 3.66 -34.59 5.24
C HIS A 297 3.41 -33.53 6.31
N HIS A 298 2.52 -33.80 7.27
CA HIS A 298 2.21 -32.82 8.31
C HIS A 298 3.48 -32.51 9.14
N PRO A 299 3.77 -31.22 9.37
CA PRO A 299 4.92 -30.82 10.16
C PRO A 299 4.72 -31.19 11.63
N GLN A 300 5.83 -31.35 12.37
CA GLN A 300 5.80 -31.53 13.81
C GLN A 300 5.44 -30.21 14.51
N ALA A 301 4.17 -29.85 14.48
CA ALA A 301 3.63 -28.67 15.17
C ALA A 301 2.69 -29.10 16.30
N SER A 302 2.63 -28.30 17.37
CA SER A 302 1.84 -28.62 18.58
C SER A 302 0.34 -28.83 18.29
N TYR A 303 -0.19 -28.26 17.21
CA TYR A 303 -1.61 -28.37 16.82
C TYR A 303 -1.89 -29.52 15.83
N VAL A 304 -0.87 -30.28 15.43
CA VAL A 304 -0.99 -31.45 14.52
C VAL A 304 -1.08 -32.76 15.31
N ARG A 305 -0.51 -32.79 16.52
CA ARG A 305 -0.50 -33.98 17.38
C ARG A 305 -1.69 -33.95 18.33
N LYS A 306 -2.41 -35.08 18.45
CA LYS A 306 -3.46 -35.28 19.47
C LYS A 306 -2.90 -35.20 20.87
#